data_AF-A0A6B0GNJ2-F1
#
_entry.id   AF-A0A6B0GNJ2-F1
#
_cell.length_a   1.000
_cell.length_b   1.000
_cell.length_c   1.000
_cell.angle_alpha   90.00
_cell.angle_beta   90.00
_cell.angle_gamma   90.00
#
_symmetry.space_group_name_H-M   'P 1'
#
loop_
_entity.id
_entity.type
_entity.pdbx_description
1 polymer ?
#
loop_
_entity_poly.entity_id
_entity_poly.type
_entity_poly.pdbx_seq_one_letter_code
_entity_poly.pdbx_strand_id
1 'polypeptide(L)'
;MLDRLLGREELRERVASLEEENRHLERQLEAEQRRRSDAVTDRQDAEERVNRLEDRIAGMEGEDHTETTADPTFGRRERLRGSRRDTVLDRLDSVRTDREGALSAMVDGETPDTLADLLGDRAGLVSRARPCLVYVDDAELVSVALAPPRPPEAFCEWDDSFRVDRSWFAPGDDEEHALALVRSDTFALGVYEGTERVSFEGFESDVKEQHSKGGFSQGRFERIRDGQIADHLERCTQALADAPDPLYVVGERTVVGEFEDRAAATRSVDATGDTEAALDEATREFWTTRLSTF
;
A
#
# COMPACT_ATOMS: atom_id res chain seq x y z
N MET A 1 52.75 -51.28 22.76
CA MET A 1 53.87 -50.62 23.48
C MET A 1 54.94 -50.02 22.56
N LEU A 2 55.13 -50.49 21.32
CA LEU A 2 56.08 -49.87 20.35
C LEU A 2 55.58 -48.56 19.71
N ASP A 3 54.27 -48.36 19.54
CA ASP A 3 53.71 -47.13 18.92
C ASP A 3 53.87 -45.88 19.80
N ARG A 4 53.97 -46.05 21.13
CA ARG A 4 54.16 -44.98 22.12
C ARG A 4 55.64 -44.57 22.29
N LEU A 5 56.58 -45.46 21.92
CA LEU A 5 58.03 -45.24 21.98
C LEU A 5 58.61 -44.66 20.68
N LEU A 6 57.85 -44.66 19.58
CA LEU A 6 58.27 -44.17 18.25
C LEU A 6 57.57 -42.87 17.82
N GLY A 7 56.89 -42.16 18.73
CA GLY A 7 56.22 -40.87 18.45
C GLY A 7 55.03 -40.96 17.49
N ARG A 8 54.60 -42.18 17.14
CA ARG A 8 53.60 -42.45 16.10
C ARG A 8 52.18 -42.16 16.57
N GLU A 9 51.92 -42.31 17.86
CA GLU A 9 50.64 -41.98 18.51
C GLU A 9 50.43 -40.46 18.57
N GLU A 10 51.45 -39.71 18.98
CA GLU A 10 51.44 -38.24 19.04
C GLU A 10 51.33 -37.60 17.64
N LEU A 11 51.99 -38.19 16.64
CA LEU A 11 51.81 -37.80 15.24
C LEU A 11 50.40 -38.12 14.71
N ARG A 12 49.79 -39.24 15.11
CA ARG A 12 48.39 -39.55 14.73
C ARG A 12 47.40 -38.57 15.35
N GLU A 13 47.59 -38.20 16.62
CA GLU A 13 46.77 -37.16 17.27
C GLU A 13 46.95 -35.80 16.60
N ARG A 14 48.18 -35.43 16.24
CA ARG A 14 48.45 -34.19 15.51
C ARG A 14 47.83 -34.18 14.11
N VAL A 15 47.90 -35.30 13.39
CA VAL A 15 47.24 -35.46 12.09
C VAL A 15 45.72 -35.35 12.24
N ALA A 16 45.12 -36.06 13.21
CA ALA A 16 43.68 -35.99 13.45
C ALA A 16 43.22 -34.57 13.81
N SER A 17 43.97 -33.85 14.65
CA SER A 17 43.69 -32.45 15.00
C SER A 17 43.80 -31.52 13.79
N LEU A 18 44.84 -31.67 12.95
CA LEU A 18 45.03 -30.86 11.74
C LEU A 18 43.98 -31.16 10.66
N GLU A 19 43.52 -32.40 10.56
CA GLU A 19 42.42 -32.79 9.67
C GLU A 19 41.09 -32.20 10.15
N GLU A 20 40.86 -32.15 11.45
CA GLU A 20 39.65 -31.56 12.03
C GLU A 20 39.64 -30.03 11.90
N GLU A 21 40.80 -29.39 12.06
CA GLU A 21 41.01 -27.97 11.81
C GLU A 21 40.85 -27.62 10.33
N ASN A 22 41.37 -28.45 9.41
CA ASN A 22 41.09 -28.30 7.97
C ASN A 22 39.60 -28.39 7.66
N ARG A 23 38.90 -29.41 8.17
CA ARG A 23 37.44 -29.55 7.97
C ARG A 23 36.67 -28.35 8.53
N HIS A 24 37.15 -27.73 9.61
CA HIS A 24 36.54 -26.53 10.16
C HIS A 24 36.79 -25.30 9.29
N LEU A 25 38.02 -25.11 8.81
CA LEU A 25 38.38 -24.00 7.91
C LEU A 25 37.67 -24.11 6.55
N GLU A 26 37.54 -25.32 5.99
CA GLU A 26 36.79 -25.57 4.76
C GLU A 26 35.30 -25.18 4.91
N ARG A 27 34.67 -25.57 6.02
CA ARG A 27 33.27 -25.18 6.30
C ARG A 27 33.10 -23.67 6.45
N GLN A 28 34.06 -22.98 7.09
CA GLN A 28 34.04 -21.52 7.19
C GLN A 28 34.20 -20.86 5.82
N LEU A 29 35.14 -21.35 5.01
CA LEU A 29 35.39 -20.84 3.67
C LEU A 29 34.17 -21.00 2.77
N GLU A 30 33.51 -22.15 2.80
CA GLU A 30 32.27 -22.37 2.04
C GLU A 30 31.13 -21.46 2.51
N ALA A 31 30.96 -21.27 3.82
CA ALA A 31 29.95 -20.37 4.35
C ALA A 31 30.19 -18.93 3.90
N GLU A 32 31.44 -18.50 3.87
CA GLU A 32 31.80 -17.15 3.44
C GLU A 32 31.71 -16.97 1.91
N GLN A 33 32.05 -18.02 1.14
CA GLN A 33 31.83 -18.04 -0.30
C GLN A 33 30.34 -17.96 -0.66
N ARG A 34 29.47 -18.67 0.08
CA ARG A 34 28.02 -18.58 -0.06
C ARG A 34 27.52 -17.16 0.21
N ARG A 35 27.89 -16.57 1.36
CA ARG A 35 27.52 -15.18 1.69
C ARG A 35 27.98 -14.17 0.63
N ARG A 36 29.18 -14.35 0.08
CA ARG A 36 29.69 -13.48 -0.99
C ARG A 36 28.92 -13.66 -2.29
N SER A 37 28.52 -14.89 -2.62
CA SER A 37 27.67 -15.16 -3.78
C SER A 37 26.31 -14.49 -3.63
N ASP A 38 25.66 -14.69 -2.48
CA ASP A 38 24.35 -14.12 -2.18
C ASP A 38 24.38 -12.58 -2.25
N ALA A 39 25.39 -11.95 -1.63
CA ALA A 39 25.56 -10.49 -1.69
C ALA A 39 25.82 -9.95 -3.11
N VAL A 40 26.43 -10.74 -4.00
CA VAL A 40 26.61 -10.35 -5.40
C VAL A 40 25.30 -10.47 -6.17
N THR A 41 24.52 -11.52 -5.92
CA THR A 41 23.18 -11.70 -6.49
C THR A 41 22.25 -10.57 -6.05
N ASP A 42 22.18 -10.28 -4.75
CA ASP A 42 21.35 -9.18 -4.22
C ASP A 42 21.71 -7.84 -4.86
N ARG A 43 23.01 -7.58 -5.10
CA ARG A 43 23.46 -6.36 -5.79
C ARG A 43 23.03 -6.35 -7.26
N GLN A 44 23.13 -7.47 -7.96
CA GLN A 44 22.71 -7.58 -9.36
C GLN A 44 21.19 -7.38 -9.49
N ASP A 45 20.40 -7.96 -8.60
CA ASP A 45 18.94 -7.79 -8.57
C ASP A 45 18.55 -6.34 -8.28
N ALA A 46 19.28 -5.67 -7.38
CA ALA A 46 19.10 -4.25 -7.10
C ALA A 46 19.47 -3.36 -8.31
N GLU A 47 20.59 -3.64 -8.98
CA GLU A 47 21.01 -2.95 -10.21
C GLU A 47 19.99 -3.16 -11.36
N GLU A 48 19.48 -4.37 -11.55
CA GLU A 48 18.44 -4.65 -12.55
C GLU A 48 17.12 -3.92 -12.24
N ARG A 49 16.77 -3.79 -10.96
CA ARG A 49 15.61 -3.00 -10.54
C ARG A 49 15.81 -1.51 -10.81
N VAL A 50 17.01 -0.97 -10.56
CA VAL A 50 17.33 0.43 -10.89
C VAL A 50 17.24 0.65 -12.40
N ASN A 51 17.88 -0.19 -13.21
CA ASN A 51 17.82 -0.07 -14.67
C ASN A 51 16.39 -0.14 -15.20
N ARG A 52 15.57 -1.08 -14.70
CA ARG A 52 14.14 -1.15 -15.07
C ARG A 52 13.35 0.09 -14.69
N LEU A 53 13.67 0.71 -13.55
CA LEU A 53 13.02 1.94 -13.12
C LEU A 53 13.49 3.14 -13.95
N GLU A 54 14.77 3.22 -14.28
CA GLU A 54 15.35 4.25 -15.16
C GLU A 54 14.81 4.14 -16.59
N ASP A 55 14.72 2.94 -17.16
CA ASP A 55 14.11 2.70 -18.47
C ASP A 55 12.63 3.12 -18.48
N ARG A 56 11.92 2.89 -17.36
CA ARG A 56 10.52 3.31 -17.22
C ARG A 56 10.39 4.83 -17.12
N ILE A 57 11.31 5.50 -16.42
CA ILE A 57 11.36 6.96 -16.33
C ILE A 57 11.68 7.56 -17.70
N ALA A 58 12.70 7.04 -18.40
CA ALA A 58 13.07 7.48 -19.75
C ALA A 58 11.95 7.25 -20.77
N GLY A 59 11.18 6.17 -20.63
CA GLY A 59 9.97 5.92 -21.42
C GLY A 59 8.91 7.00 -21.18
N MET A 60 8.66 7.38 -19.93
CA MET A 60 7.71 8.45 -19.59
C MET A 60 8.20 9.84 -20.02
N GLU A 61 9.50 10.14 -19.94
CA GLU A 61 10.08 11.41 -20.37
C GLU A 61 10.16 11.54 -21.90
N GLY A 62 10.33 10.43 -22.63
CA GLY A 62 10.38 10.41 -24.09
C GLY A 62 9.03 10.64 -24.78
N GLU A 63 7.92 10.45 -24.07
CA GLU A 63 6.55 10.66 -24.58
C GLU A 63 6.10 12.14 -24.47
N ASP A 64 6.85 12.99 -23.77
CA ASP A 64 6.53 14.41 -23.51
C ASP A 64 6.94 15.38 -24.63
N HIS A 65 7.34 14.88 -25.81
CA HIS A 65 7.80 15.70 -26.93
C HIS A 65 6.98 15.56 -28.22
N THR A 66 5.65 15.56 -28.10
CA THR A 66 4.77 15.83 -29.25
C THR A 66 3.84 16.98 -28.90
N GLU A 67 4.05 18.15 -29.52
CA GLU A 67 3.14 19.30 -29.48
C GLU A 67 1.81 18.94 -30.17
N THR A 68 0.95 18.26 -29.43
CA THR A 68 -0.51 18.33 -29.54
C THR A 68 -0.97 19.15 -28.35
N THR A 69 -2.09 19.87 -28.44
CA THR A 69 -2.72 20.52 -27.28
C THR A 69 -2.90 19.47 -26.19
N ALA A 70 -1.95 19.39 -25.25
CA ALA A 70 -1.86 18.29 -24.32
C ALA A 70 -3.01 18.43 -23.33
N ASP A 71 -3.71 17.32 -23.08
CA ASP A 71 -4.68 17.28 -21.99
C ASP A 71 -4.00 17.75 -20.69
N PRO A 72 -4.67 18.56 -19.85
CA PRO A 72 -4.07 19.03 -18.62
C PRO A 72 -3.61 17.84 -17.76
N THR A 73 -2.42 17.99 -17.17
CA THR A 73 -1.78 17.02 -16.28
C THR A 73 -1.63 17.64 -14.90
N PHE A 74 -1.57 16.80 -13.86
CA PHE A 74 -1.33 17.29 -12.51
C PHE A 74 0.11 17.80 -12.39
N GLY A 75 0.30 19.00 -11.84
CA GLY A 75 1.63 19.56 -11.66
C GLY A 75 2.50 18.72 -10.72
N ARG A 76 1.95 18.28 -9.58
CA ARG A 76 2.66 17.44 -8.61
C ARG A 76 1.72 16.43 -7.98
N ARG A 77 2.21 15.21 -7.75
CA ARG A 77 1.53 14.18 -6.94
C ARG A 77 2.41 13.73 -5.78
N GLU A 78 1.82 13.61 -4.58
CA GLU A 78 2.51 13.16 -3.37
C GLU A 78 1.62 12.19 -2.57
N ARG A 79 2.21 11.15 -1.97
CA ARG A 79 1.56 10.32 -0.95
C ARG A 79 1.86 10.90 0.43
N LEU A 80 0.82 11.32 1.15
CA LEU A 80 0.90 11.92 2.47
C LEU A 80 0.53 10.92 3.56
N ARG A 81 1.35 10.87 4.62
CA ARG A 81 1.16 10.02 5.81
C ARG A 81 1.70 10.72 7.05
N GLY A 82 1.16 10.37 8.23
CA GLY A 82 1.63 10.84 9.54
C GLY A 82 1.91 12.34 9.59
N SER A 83 3.04 12.73 10.17
CA SER A 83 3.43 14.13 10.33
C SER A 83 3.46 14.95 9.04
N ARG A 84 3.77 14.32 7.90
CA ARG A 84 3.78 15.00 6.59
C ARG A 84 2.37 15.36 6.13
N ARG A 85 1.40 14.46 6.33
CA ARG A 85 -0.02 14.73 6.09
C ARG A 85 -0.50 15.85 7.00
N ASP A 86 -0.22 15.74 8.30
CA ASP A 86 -0.68 16.71 9.29
C ASP A 86 -0.12 18.11 9.00
N THR A 87 1.15 18.21 8.62
CA THR A 87 1.77 19.48 8.18
C THR A 87 1.09 20.11 6.96
N VAL A 88 0.64 19.30 6.00
CA VAL A 88 -0.07 19.80 4.82
C VAL A 88 -1.48 20.27 5.20
N LEU A 89 -2.18 19.51 6.04
CA LEU A 89 -3.50 19.89 6.55
C LEU A 89 -3.42 21.19 7.37
N ASP A 90 -2.39 21.35 8.20
CA ASP A 90 -2.14 22.60 8.95
C ASP A 90 -1.94 23.80 8.04
N ARG A 91 -1.25 23.61 6.90
CA ARG A 91 -1.07 24.68 5.92
C ARG A 91 -2.38 25.06 5.25
N LEU A 92 -3.17 24.08 4.83
CA LEU A 92 -4.49 24.33 4.25
C LEU A 92 -5.40 25.04 5.27
N ASP A 93 -5.44 24.55 6.50
CA ASP A 93 -6.23 25.15 7.58
C ASP A 93 -5.72 26.55 7.97
N SER A 94 -4.46 26.92 7.66
CA SER A 94 -3.93 28.25 7.93
C SER A 94 -4.34 29.33 6.91
N VAL A 95 -4.87 28.93 5.75
CA VAL A 95 -5.26 29.89 4.69
C VAL A 95 -6.49 30.67 5.13
N ARG A 96 -6.39 32.00 5.09
CA ARG A 96 -7.48 32.92 5.38
C ARG A 96 -7.60 33.92 4.24
N THR A 97 -8.82 34.14 3.79
CA THR A 97 -9.18 35.00 2.66
C THR A 97 -10.31 35.94 3.07
N ASP A 98 -10.76 36.80 2.16
CA ASP A 98 -12.05 37.47 2.32
C ASP A 98 -13.19 36.46 2.11
N ARG A 99 -14.42 36.85 2.47
CA ARG A 99 -15.60 36.01 2.20
C ARG A 99 -15.66 35.62 0.73
N GLU A 100 -15.92 34.33 0.50
CA GLU A 100 -15.93 33.73 -0.84
C GLU A 100 -14.56 33.67 -1.53
N GLY A 101 -13.47 33.69 -0.75
CA GLY A 101 -12.11 33.54 -1.28
C GLY A 101 -11.56 32.12 -1.20
N ALA A 102 -12.16 31.22 -0.44
CA ALA A 102 -11.71 29.83 -0.31
C ALA A 102 -12.82 28.84 -0.66
N LEU A 103 -12.65 28.07 -1.75
CA LEU A 103 -13.56 27.01 -2.18
C LEU A 103 -13.09 25.67 -1.63
N SER A 104 -13.99 24.97 -0.95
CA SER A 104 -13.81 23.58 -0.53
C SER A 104 -14.88 22.71 -1.18
N ALA A 105 -14.49 21.60 -1.81
CA ALA A 105 -15.44 20.70 -2.45
C ALA A 105 -15.06 19.23 -2.32
N MET A 106 -15.96 18.41 -1.76
CA MET A 106 -15.84 16.96 -1.83
C MET A 106 -16.57 16.47 -3.09
N VAL A 107 -15.84 15.84 -4.01
CA VAL A 107 -16.33 15.39 -5.31
C VAL A 107 -16.16 13.88 -5.42
N ASP A 108 -17.30 13.19 -5.49
CA ASP A 108 -17.40 11.74 -5.74
C ASP A 108 -18.11 11.46 -7.08
N GLY A 109 -19.19 12.18 -7.35
CA GLY A 109 -19.94 12.17 -8.61
C GLY A 109 -19.48 13.24 -9.60
N GLU A 110 -20.41 13.89 -10.31
CA GLU A 110 -20.09 14.98 -11.24
C GLU A 110 -19.37 16.16 -10.57
N THR A 111 -18.49 16.83 -11.34
CA THR A 111 -17.80 18.04 -10.87
C THR A 111 -18.81 19.17 -10.81
N PRO A 112 -18.96 19.87 -9.67
CA PRO A 112 -19.84 21.04 -9.58
C PRO A 112 -19.44 22.15 -10.55
N ASP A 113 -20.42 22.83 -11.17
CA ASP A 113 -20.18 23.92 -12.14
C ASP A 113 -19.27 25.01 -11.57
N THR A 114 -19.49 25.41 -10.31
CA THR A 114 -18.64 26.39 -9.60
C THR A 114 -17.16 26.01 -9.63
N LEU A 115 -16.85 24.73 -9.44
CA LEU A 115 -15.49 24.23 -9.45
C LEU A 115 -14.95 24.10 -10.87
N ALA A 116 -15.80 23.72 -11.82
CA ALA A 116 -15.43 23.61 -13.24
C ALA A 116 -15.09 24.99 -13.84
N ASP A 117 -15.90 26.00 -13.54
CA ASP A 117 -15.68 27.39 -13.97
C ASP A 117 -14.38 27.95 -13.40
N LEU A 118 -14.07 27.66 -12.14
CA LEU A 118 -12.84 28.11 -11.48
C LEU A 118 -11.59 27.43 -12.03
N LEU A 119 -11.64 26.11 -12.29
CA LEU A 119 -10.48 25.36 -12.78
C LEU A 119 -10.28 25.49 -14.31
N GLY A 120 -11.33 25.88 -15.04
CA GLY A 120 -11.32 25.97 -16.50
C GLY A 120 -10.93 24.63 -17.14
N ASP A 121 -9.92 24.66 -18.01
CA ASP A 121 -9.41 23.47 -18.70
C ASP A 121 -8.99 22.34 -17.74
N ARG A 122 -8.56 22.68 -16.51
CA ARG A 122 -8.13 21.71 -15.49
C ARG A 122 -9.29 20.97 -14.82
N ALA A 123 -10.56 21.34 -15.06
CA ALA A 123 -11.71 20.67 -14.47
C ALA A 123 -11.74 19.15 -14.75
N GLY A 124 -11.23 18.73 -15.91
CA GLY A 124 -11.09 17.31 -16.27
C GLY A 124 -10.16 16.52 -15.35
N LEU A 125 -9.22 17.18 -14.67
CA LEU A 125 -8.35 16.56 -13.67
C LEU A 125 -9.12 16.14 -12.42
N VAL A 126 -10.17 16.87 -12.02
CA VAL A 126 -11.01 16.51 -10.88
C VAL A 126 -11.61 15.12 -11.09
N SER A 127 -12.17 14.87 -12.28
CA SER A 127 -12.71 13.57 -12.68
C SER A 127 -11.72 12.41 -12.54
N ARG A 128 -10.43 12.67 -12.80
CA ARG A 128 -9.36 11.67 -12.69
C ARG A 128 -8.88 11.45 -11.24
N ALA A 129 -9.21 12.37 -10.33
CA ALA A 129 -8.84 12.31 -8.92
C ALA A 129 -9.94 11.74 -8.02
N ARG A 130 -11.19 11.62 -8.51
CA ARG A 130 -12.34 11.17 -7.71
C ARG A 130 -12.14 9.77 -7.10
N PRO A 131 -12.67 9.50 -5.89
CA PRO A 131 -13.24 10.49 -4.97
C PRO A 131 -12.15 11.42 -4.43
N CYS A 132 -12.40 12.74 -4.43
CA CYS A 132 -11.42 13.72 -3.97
C CYS A 132 -12.04 14.96 -3.32
N LEU A 133 -11.30 15.50 -2.36
CA LEU A 133 -11.53 16.77 -1.71
C LEU A 133 -10.64 17.83 -2.35
N VAL A 134 -11.26 18.85 -2.93
CA VAL A 134 -10.61 19.91 -3.69
C VAL A 134 -10.62 21.21 -2.88
N TYR A 135 -9.45 21.87 -2.85
CA TYR A 135 -9.26 23.17 -2.25
C TYR A 135 -8.68 24.12 -3.29
N VAL A 136 -9.41 25.20 -3.56
CA VAL A 136 -8.98 26.25 -4.50
C VAL A 136 -9.30 27.62 -3.92
N ASP A 137 -8.35 28.54 -3.87
CA ASP A 137 -8.63 29.95 -3.55
C ASP A 137 -8.95 30.77 -4.81
N ASP A 138 -9.59 31.92 -4.62
CA ASP A 138 -9.97 32.86 -5.69
C ASP A 138 -8.78 33.43 -6.48
N ALA A 139 -7.60 33.48 -5.87
CA ALA A 139 -6.35 33.89 -6.52
C ALA A 139 -5.51 32.70 -7.05
N GLU A 140 -6.01 31.47 -6.91
CA GLU A 140 -5.35 30.21 -7.30
C GLU A 140 -3.92 30.01 -6.75
N LEU A 141 -3.60 30.63 -5.61
CA LEU A 141 -2.34 30.38 -4.90
C LEU A 141 -2.28 28.95 -4.32
N VAL A 142 -3.44 28.38 -4.03
CA VAL A 142 -3.70 27.03 -3.58
C VAL A 142 -4.68 26.42 -4.56
N SER A 143 -4.26 25.36 -5.25
CA SER A 143 -5.14 24.58 -6.13
C SER A 143 -4.73 23.11 -6.04
N VAL A 144 -5.42 22.37 -5.17
CA VAL A 144 -5.04 20.99 -4.81
C VAL A 144 -6.26 20.08 -4.68
N ALA A 145 -6.05 18.80 -4.96
CA ALA A 145 -6.97 17.70 -4.67
C ALA A 145 -6.31 16.71 -3.70
N LEU A 146 -7.06 16.30 -2.69
CA LEU A 146 -6.70 15.26 -1.72
C LEU A 146 -7.66 14.09 -1.86
N ALA A 147 -7.18 12.85 -1.74
CA ALA A 147 -8.03 11.66 -1.68
C ALA A 147 -8.13 11.18 -0.22
N PRO A 148 -9.13 11.64 0.57
CA PRO A 148 -9.29 11.25 1.96
C PRO A 148 -9.63 9.75 2.09
N PRO A 149 -9.03 9.01 3.05
CA PRO A 149 -9.44 7.65 3.41
C PRO A 149 -10.89 7.54 3.87
N ARG A 150 -11.42 8.58 4.52
CA ARG A 150 -12.80 8.66 5.02
C ARG A 150 -13.50 9.88 4.40
N PRO A 151 -13.90 9.80 3.12
CA PRO A 151 -14.51 10.92 2.44
C PRO A 151 -15.84 11.33 3.12
N PRO A 152 -16.09 12.63 3.35
CA PRO A 152 -17.41 13.11 3.75
C PRO A 152 -18.42 13.00 2.60
N GLU A 153 -19.70 13.28 2.88
CA GLU A 153 -20.69 13.48 1.82
C GLU A 153 -20.26 14.59 0.86
N ALA A 154 -20.66 14.49 -0.41
CA ALA A 154 -20.31 15.47 -1.42
C ALA A 154 -20.83 16.87 -1.06
N PHE A 155 -19.98 17.88 -1.18
CA PHE A 155 -20.31 19.28 -0.93
C PHE A 155 -19.48 20.21 -1.81
N CYS A 156 -19.91 21.47 -1.93
CA CYS A 156 -19.17 22.52 -2.62
C CYS A 156 -19.56 23.86 -2.00
N GLU A 157 -18.63 24.49 -1.28
CA GLU A 157 -18.90 25.71 -0.53
C GLU A 157 -17.72 26.68 -0.54
N TRP A 158 -18.09 27.97 -0.57
CA TRP A 158 -17.19 29.10 -0.46
C TRP A 158 -17.22 29.63 0.98
N ASP A 159 -16.04 29.96 1.52
CA ASP A 159 -15.92 30.64 2.80
C ASP A 159 -14.68 31.57 2.81
N ASP A 160 -14.38 32.15 3.97
CA ASP A 160 -13.14 32.90 4.25
C ASP A 160 -11.93 31.99 4.62
N SER A 161 -12.15 30.68 4.61
CA SER A 161 -11.18 29.63 4.95
C SER A 161 -11.54 28.29 4.32
N PHE A 162 -10.56 27.40 4.18
CA PHE A 162 -10.84 26.03 3.74
C PHE A 162 -11.50 25.22 4.85
N ARG A 163 -12.52 24.43 4.52
CA ARG A 163 -13.08 23.44 5.44
C ARG A 163 -12.16 22.24 5.51
N VAL A 164 -11.35 22.18 6.55
CA VAL A 164 -10.42 21.08 6.81
C VAL A 164 -10.87 20.33 8.07
N ASP A 165 -11.24 19.05 7.90
CA ASP A 165 -11.52 18.15 9.02
C ASP A 165 -10.50 17.00 9.01
N ARG A 166 -9.76 16.87 10.11
CA ARG A 166 -8.70 15.86 10.25
C ARG A 166 -9.26 14.44 10.34
N SER A 167 -10.51 14.29 10.80
CA SER A 167 -11.17 12.99 10.89
C SER A 167 -11.29 12.32 9.52
N TRP A 168 -11.36 13.07 8.42
CA TRP A 168 -11.40 12.50 7.06
C TRP A 168 -10.09 11.78 6.68
N PHE A 169 -9.00 12.07 7.39
CA PHE A 169 -7.65 11.69 7.03
C PHE A 169 -6.96 10.73 8.01
N ALA A 170 -7.42 10.70 9.26
CA ALA A 170 -6.87 9.89 10.34
C ALA A 170 -7.94 9.57 11.39
N PRO A 171 -7.80 8.46 12.13
CA PRO A 171 -8.58 8.22 13.34
C PRO A 171 -8.19 9.22 14.43
N GLY A 172 -9.14 9.53 15.35
CA GLY A 172 -8.82 10.23 16.59
C GLY A 172 -7.92 9.40 17.50
N ASP A 173 -7.19 10.03 18.43
CA ASP A 173 -6.18 9.36 19.26
C ASP A 173 -6.74 8.17 20.07
N ASP A 174 -7.99 8.29 20.55
CA ASP A 174 -8.69 7.25 21.33
C ASP A 174 -9.87 6.64 20.55
N GLU A 175 -9.90 6.77 19.22
CA GLU A 175 -10.99 6.27 18.39
C GLU A 175 -10.86 4.76 18.15
N GLU A 176 -11.78 3.99 18.71
CA GLU A 176 -11.90 2.55 18.43
C GLU A 176 -12.42 2.32 17.01
N HIS A 177 -11.74 1.47 16.23
CA HIS A 177 -12.19 1.05 14.90
C HIS A 177 -11.58 -0.29 14.49
N ALA A 178 -12.14 -0.91 13.46
CA ALA A 178 -11.62 -2.14 12.86
C ALA A 178 -11.09 -1.90 11.45
N LEU A 179 -10.01 -2.58 11.09
CA LEU A 179 -9.53 -2.65 9.71
C LEU A 179 -9.25 -4.10 9.33
N ALA A 180 -9.84 -4.54 8.23
CA ALA A 180 -9.67 -5.89 7.70
C ALA A 180 -8.98 -5.87 6.33
N LEU A 181 -8.01 -6.74 6.14
CA LEU A 181 -7.46 -7.13 4.85
C LEU A 181 -8.16 -8.40 4.36
N VAL A 182 -8.77 -8.34 3.18
CA VAL A 182 -9.41 -9.48 2.52
C VAL A 182 -8.77 -9.70 1.14
N ARG A 183 -8.19 -10.87 0.93
CA ARG A 183 -7.69 -11.33 -0.37
C ARG A 183 -8.38 -12.63 -0.74
N SER A 184 -8.09 -13.16 -1.92
CA SER A 184 -8.68 -14.42 -2.36
C SER A 184 -8.29 -15.62 -1.48
N ASP A 185 -7.15 -15.55 -0.78
CA ASP A 185 -6.58 -16.61 0.04
C ASP A 185 -6.16 -16.16 1.45
N THR A 186 -6.22 -14.87 1.74
CA THR A 186 -5.64 -14.27 2.95
C THR A 186 -6.66 -13.36 3.62
N PHE A 187 -6.85 -13.55 4.92
CA PHE A 187 -7.66 -12.69 5.77
C PHE A 187 -6.85 -12.21 6.97
N ALA A 188 -6.99 -10.94 7.31
CA ALA A 188 -6.50 -10.39 8.55
C ALA A 188 -7.42 -9.28 9.05
N LEU A 189 -7.68 -9.23 10.33
CA LEU A 189 -8.50 -8.23 11.02
C LEU A 189 -7.69 -7.68 12.18
N GLY A 190 -7.63 -6.36 12.28
CA GLY A 190 -7.11 -5.66 13.45
C GLY A 190 -8.18 -4.76 14.05
N VAL A 191 -8.22 -4.71 15.38
CA VAL A 191 -8.94 -3.65 16.12
C VAL A 191 -7.91 -2.66 16.62
N TYR A 192 -8.24 -1.38 16.51
CA TYR A 192 -7.34 -0.27 16.77
C TYR A 192 -7.98 0.74 17.71
N GLU A 193 -7.19 1.29 18.62
CA GLU A 193 -7.49 2.53 19.34
C GLU A 193 -6.54 3.60 18.78
N GLY A 194 -7.10 4.53 18.01
CA GLY A 194 -6.33 5.53 17.27
C GLY A 194 -5.33 4.93 16.28
N THR A 195 -4.06 4.84 16.64
CA THR A 195 -3.03 4.23 15.76
C THR A 195 -2.44 2.94 16.31
N GLU A 196 -2.85 2.55 17.53
CA GLU A 196 -2.37 1.35 18.20
C GLU A 196 -3.28 0.17 17.89
N ARG A 197 -2.71 -0.94 17.42
CA ARG A 197 -3.46 -2.19 17.25
C ARG A 197 -3.60 -2.88 18.60
N VAL A 198 -4.82 -3.03 19.08
CA VAL A 198 -5.15 -3.65 20.37
C VAL A 198 -5.58 -5.12 20.24
N SER A 199 -6.04 -5.53 19.05
CA SER A 199 -6.35 -6.95 18.77
C SER A 199 -5.99 -7.33 17.33
N PHE A 200 -5.78 -8.64 17.10
CA PHE A 200 -5.46 -9.20 15.80
C PHE A 200 -6.07 -10.60 15.65
N GLU A 201 -6.67 -10.85 14.49
CA GLU A 201 -7.10 -12.16 14.02
C GLU A 201 -6.73 -12.32 12.55
N GLY A 202 -6.20 -13.48 12.14
CA GLY A 202 -5.84 -13.70 10.74
C GLY A 202 -5.76 -15.18 10.38
N PHE A 203 -6.05 -15.49 9.13
CA PHE A 203 -5.94 -16.84 8.60
C PHE A 203 -5.71 -16.83 7.09
N GLU A 204 -5.09 -17.90 6.60
CA GLU A 204 -4.92 -18.18 5.18
C GLU A 204 -5.83 -19.34 4.76
N SER A 205 -6.08 -19.47 3.46
CA SER A 205 -6.83 -20.56 2.86
C SER A 205 -6.09 -21.09 1.64
N ASP A 206 -6.09 -22.42 1.48
CA ASP A 206 -5.41 -23.11 0.38
C ASP A 206 -6.15 -22.96 -0.96
N VAL A 207 -6.26 -21.72 -1.44
CA VAL A 207 -6.81 -21.42 -2.76
C VAL A 207 -5.73 -21.69 -3.79
N LYS A 208 -6.05 -22.52 -4.79
CA LYS A 208 -5.06 -22.87 -5.82
C LYS A 208 -4.65 -21.63 -6.63
N GLU A 209 -3.34 -21.45 -6.78
CA GLU A 209 -2.78 -20.38 -7.62
C GLU A 209 -3.19 -20.54 -9.09
N GLN A 210 -3.25 -19.41 -9.81
CA GLN A 210 -3.48 -19.42 -11.25
C GLN A 210 -2.26 -19.99 -11.97
N HIS A 211 -2.41 -21.16 -12.60
CA HIS A 211 -1.39 -21.68 -13.51
C HIS A 211 -1.67 -21.21 -14.94
N SER A 212 -0.72 -20.48 -15.53
CA SER A 212 -0.80 -19.95 -16.91
C SER A 212 -0.74 -21.01 -18.01
N LYS A 213 -0.72 -22.31 -17.67
CA LYS A 213 -0.67 -23.39 -18.66
C LYS A 213 -2.08 -23.73 -19.13
N GLY A 214 -2.49 -23.05 -20.21
CA GLY A 214 -3.73 -23.33 -20.94
C GLY A 214 -3.78 -24.78 -21.42
N GLY A 215 -4.83 -25.49 -21.03
CA GLY A 215 -5.04 -26.90 -21.37
C GLY A 215 -6.47 -27.35 -21.09
N PHE A 216 -6.82 -28.54 -21.57
CA PHE A 216 -8.18 -29.11 -21.51
C PHE A 216 -8.78 -29.25 -20.10
N SER A 217 -8.02 -29.00 -19.03
CA SER A 217 -8.45 -29.00 -17.63
C SER A 217 -8.67 -27.61 -17.03
N GLN A 218 -8.35 -26.52 -17.74
CA GLN A 218 -8.35 -25.15 -17.22
C GLN A 218 -9.70 -24.75 -16.61
N GLY A 219 -10.81 -24.93 -17.34
CA GLY A 219 -12.13 -24.56 -16.83
C GLY A 219 -12.62 -25.39 -15.62
N ARG A 220 -12.06 -26.58 -15.37
CA ARG A 220 -12.32 -27.33 -14.14
C ARG A 220 -11.52 -26.76 -12.96
N PHE A 221 -10.28 -26.32 -13.20
CA PHE A 221 -9.46 -25.69 -12.18
C PHE A 221 -10.02 -24.34 -11.75
N GLU A 222 -10.42 -23.50 -12.72
CA GLU A 222 -11.07 -22.21 -12.45
C GLU A 222 -12.31 -22.39 -11.58
N ARG A 223 -13.22 -23.31 -11.94
CA ARG A 223 -14.42 -23.60 -11.12
C ARG A 223 -14.12 -24.09 -9.70
N ILE A 224 -13.08 -24.90 -9.52
CA ILE A 224 -12.68 -25.34 -8.17
C ILE A 224 -12.15 -24.14 -7.38
N ARG A 225 -11.29 -23.33 -8.01
CA ARG A 225 -10.70 -22.14 -7.40
C ARG A 225 -11.78 -21.13 -6.99
N ASP A 226 -12.74 -20.84 -7.87
CA ASP A 226 -13.85 -19.92 -7.57
C ASP A 226 -14.67 -20.41 -6.38
N GLY A 227 -14.90 -21.72 -6.27
CA GLY A 227 -15.54 -22.32 -5.09
C GLY A 227 -14.71 -22.14 -3.81
N GLN A 228 -13.39 -22.35 -3.88
CA GLN A 228 -12.50 -22.14 -2.74
C GLN A 228 -12.46 -20.67 -2.30
N ILE A 229 -12.51 -19.72 -3.24
CA ILE A 229 -12.57 -18.29 -2.95
C ILE A 229 -13.91 -17.98 -2.27
N ALA A 230 -15.04 -18.48 -2.79
CA ALA A 230 -16.34 -18.28 -2.16
C ALA A 230 -16.37 -18.81 -0.71
N ASP A 231 -15.84 -20.01 -0.47
CA ASP A 231 -15.74 -20.58 0.89
C ASP A 231 -14.84 -19.72 1.80
N HIS A 232 -13.75 -19.17 1.25
CA HIS A 232 -12.87 -18.24 1.98
C HIS A 232 -13.61 -16.94 2.36
N LEU A 233 -14.31 -16.33 1.41
CA LEU A 233 -15.06 -15.07 1.63
C LEU A 233 -16.22 -15.26 2.61
N GLU A 234 -16.86 -16.43 2.64
CA GLU A 234 -17.85 -16.76 3.67
C GLU A 234 -17.22 -16.80 5.07
N ARG A 235 -16.01 -17.37 5.20
CA ARG A 235 -15.26 -17.36 6.48
C ARG A 235 -14.86 -15.93 6.87
N CYS A 236 -14.41 -15.10 5.93
CA CYS A 236 -14.11 -13.68 6.18
C CYS A 236 -15.35 -12.96 6.70
N THR A 237 -16.49 -13.17 6.03
CA THR A 237 -17.81 -12.64 6.42
C THR A 237 -18.21 -13.03 7.83
N GLN A 238 -17.90 -14.25 8.28
CA GLN A 238 -18.15 -14.72 9.64
C GLN A 238 -17.20 -14.06 10.65
N ALA A 239 -15.91 -13.96 10.35
CA ALA A 239 -14.92 -13.31 11.22
C ALA A 239 -15.20 -11.81 11.41
N LEU A 240 -15.78 -11.15 10.40
CA LEU A 240 -16.17 -9.74 10.48
C LEU A 240 -17.49 -9.48 11.22
N ALA A 241 -18.25 -10.53 11.59
CA ALA A 241 -19.59 -10.35 12.15
C ALA A 241 -19.60 -9.61 13.50
N ASP A 242 -18.53 -9.78 14.29
CA ASP A 242 -18.36 -9.17 15.62
C ASP A 242 -17.32 -8.03 15.62
N ALA A 243 -16.89 -7.55 14.45
CA ALA A 243 -15.92 -6.47 14.36
C ALA A 243 -16.53 -5.13 14.83
N PRO A 244 -15.79 -4.31 15.59
CA PRO A 244 -16.27 -3.01 16.04
C PRO A 244 -16.45 -2.02 14.87
N ASP A 245 -17.43 -1.14 15.01
CA ASP A 245 -17.65 -0.03 14.11
C ASP A 245 -16.79 1.19 14.51
N PRO A 246 -16.28 1.98 13.54
CA PRO A 246 -16.39 1.76 12.11
C PRO A 246 -15.44 0.65 11.61
N LEU A 247 -15.97 -0.23 10.74
CA LEU A 247 -15.18 -1.24 10.04
C LEU A 247 -14.70 -0.72 8.68
N TYR A 248 -13.41 -0.78 8.42
CA TYR A 248 -12.81 -0.54 7.10
C TYR A 248 -12.35 -1.85 6.48
N VAL A 249 -12.69 -2.10 5.22
CA VAL A 249 -12.28 -3.33 4.53
C VAL A 249 -11.40 -2.97 3.34
N VAL A 250 -10.17 -3.45 3.37
CA VAL A 250 -9.21 -3.29 2.29
C VAL A 250 -8.83 -4.64 1.70
N GLY A 251 -8.43 -4.67 0.44
CA GLY A 251 -8.21 -5.98 -0.18
C GLY A 251 -7.83 -5.98 -1.63
N GLU A 252 -7.83 -7.17 -2.22
CA GLU A 252 -7.73 -7.27 -3.67
C GLU A 252 -8.99 -6.71 -4.34
N ARG A 253 -8.82 -6.01 -5.45
CA ARG A 253 -9.91 -5.36 -6.19
C ARG A 253 -11.03 -6.33 -6.59
N THR A 254 -10.71 -7.60 -6.78
CA THR A 254 -11.65 -8.65 -7.21
C THR A 254 -12.64 -9.07 -6.14
N VAL A 255 -12.35 -8.89 -4.86
CA VAL A 255 -13.21 -9.38 -3.75
C VAL A 255 -13.63 -8.28 -2.78
N VAL A 256 -12.89 -7.17 -2.69
CA VAL A 256 -13.16 -6.12 -1.70
C VAL A 256 -14.55 -5.50 -1.86
N GLY A 257 -15.10 -5.50 -3.07
CA GLY A 257 -16.45 -5.00 -3.37
C GLY A 257 -17.57 -5.81 -2.70
N GLU A 258 -17.32 -7.07 -2.31
CA GLU A 258 -18.33 -7.89 -1.61
C GLU A 258 -18.64 -7.38 -0.18
N PHE A 259 -17.83 -6.45 0.33
CA PHE A 259 -17.94 -5.93 1.69
C PHE A 259 -18.44 -4.48 1.77
N GLU A 260 -18.83 -3.87 0.64
CA GLU A 260 -19.30 -2.47 0.59
C GLU A 260 -20.52 -2.22 1.48
N ASP A 261 -21.44 -3.19 1.60
CA ASP A 261 -22.64 -3.07 2.44
C ASP A 261 -22.36 -3.16 3.95
N ARG A 262 -21.14 -3.56 4.34
CA ARG A 262 -20.77 -3.79 5.75
C ARG A 262 -19.68 -2.86 6.26
N ALA A 263 -18.88 -2.30 5.35
CA ALA A 263 -17.75 -1.46 5.70
C ALA A 263 -18.15 0.02 5.60
N ALA A 264 -17.65 0.82 6.54
CA ALA A 264 -17.72 2.28 6.44
C ALA A 264 -16.95 2.81 5.23
N ALA A 265 -15.89 2.11 4.80
CA ALA A 265 -15.22 2.34 3.53
C ALA A 265 -14.53 1.06 3.03
N THR A 266 -14.48 0.91 1.71
CA THR A 266 -13.71 -0.14 1.04
C THR A 266 -12.57 0.44 0.20
N ARG A 267 -11.43 -0.27 0.11
CA ARG A 267 -10.32 0.17 -0.74
C ARG A 267 -9.48 -1.00 -1.26
N SER A 268 -9.13 -0.97 -2.54
CA SER A 268 -8.14 -1.91 -3.05
C SER A 268 -6.72 -1.56 -2.56
N VAL A 269 -5.98 -2.54 -2.06
CA VAL A 269 -4.57 -2.43 -1.64
C VAL A 269 -3.76 -3.61 -2.20
N ASP A 270 -2.47 -3.40 -2.39
CA ASP A 270 -1.55 -4.41 -2.92
C ASP A 270 -0.76 -5.14 -1.81
N ALA A 271 -1.24 -5.05 -0.57
CA ALA A 271 -0.56 -5.63 0.59
C ALA A 271 -0.40 -7.15 0.47
N THR A 272 0.82 -7.65 0.71
CA THR A 272 1.17 -9.07 0.57
C THR A 272 2.07 -9.56 1.72
N GLY A 273 2.24 -10.88 1.80
CA GLY A 273 3.03 -11.52 2.86
C GLY A 273 2.14 -12.14 3.94
N ASP A 274 2.75 -12.52 5.06
CA ASP A 274 2.04 -13.12 6.19
C ASP A 274 0.93 -12.19 6.70
N THR A 275 -0.18 -12.79 7.16
CA THR A 275 -1.41 -12.07 7.58
C THR A 275 -1.16 -10.80 8.41
N GLU A 276 -0.31 -10.87 9.44
CA GLU A 276 -0.01 -9.73 10.32
C GLU A 276 0.77 -8.61 9.60
N ALA A 277 1.80 -8.98 8.83
CA ALA A 277 2.62 -8.02 8.08
C ALA A 277 1.82 -7.38 6.93
N ALA A 278 0.99 -8.17 6.26
CA ALA A 278 0.09 -7.71 5.21
C ALA A 278 -0.94 -6.73 5.79
N LEU A 279 -1.49 -7.00 6.99
CA LEU A 279 -2.40 -6.07 7.66
C LEU A 279 -1.72 -4.74 8.02
N ASP A 280 -0.48 -4.77 8.50
CA ASP A 280 0.28 -3.55 8.81
C ASP A 280 0.51 -2.70 7.56
N GLU A 281 0.87 -3.32 6.44
CA GLU A 281 1.01 -2.64 5.15
C GLU A 281 -0.33 -2.06 4.69
N ALA A 282 -1.39 -2.87 4.75
CA ALA A 282 -2.74 -2.49 4.35
C ALA A 282 -3.25 -1.29 5.17
N THR A 283 -3.03 -1.30 6.48
CA THR A 283 -3.38 -0.20 7.39
C THR A 283 -2.64 1.08 7.01
N ARG A 284 -1.33 0.99 6.78
CA ARG A 284 -0.53 2.15 6.34
C ARG A 284 -1.00 2.68 4.99
N GLU A 285 -1.37 1.80 4.07
CA GLU A 285 -1.87 2.19 2.75
C GLU A 285 -3.26 2.82 2.83
N PHE A 286 -4.18 2.26 3.61
CA PHE A 286 -5.52 2.80 3.82
C PHE A 286 -5.47 4.26 4.28
N TRP A 287 -4.69 4.56 5.32
CA TRP A 287 -4.53 5.91 5.87
C TRP A 287 -3.64 6.85 5.01
N THR A 288 -3.21 6.39 3.83
CA THR A 288 -2.47 7.23 2.89
C THR A 288 -3.42 8.09 2.07
N THR A 289 -3.19 9.39 2.14
CA THR A 289 -3.87 10.39 1.31
C THR A 289 -3.00 10.72 0.10
N ARG A 290 -3.59 10.76 -1.09
CA ARG A 290 -2.90 11.27 -2.28
C ARG A 290 -3.19 12.76 -2.40
N LEU A 291 -2.15 13.58 -2.46
CA LEU A 291 -2.24 14.99 -2.87
C LEU A 291 -1.89 15.08 -4.34
N SER A 292 -2.68 15.86 -5.09
CA SER A 292 -2.40 16.26 -6.46
C SER A 292 -2.56 17.77 -6.58
N THR A 293 -1.63 18.47 -7.21
CA THR A 293 -1.81 19.89 -7.56
C THR A 293 -2.36 19.97 -8.98
N PHE A 294 -3.28 20.90 -9.23
CA PHE A 294 -3.79 21.17 -10.56
C PHE A 294 -2.81 21.99 -11.40
#